data_AF-A0A972Y499-F1
#
_entry.id   AF-A0A972Y499-F1
#
_cell.length_a   1.000
_cell.length_b   1.000
_cell.length_c   1.000
_cell.angle_alpha   90.00
_cell.angle_beta   90.00
_cell.angle_gamma   90.00
#
_symmetry.space_group_name_H-M   'P 1'
#
loop_
_entity.id
_entity.type
_entity.pdbx_description
1 polymer ?
#
loop_
_entity_poly.entity_id
_entity_poly.type
_entity_poly.pdbx_seq_one_letter_code
_entity_poly.pdbx_strand_id
1 'polypeptide(L)' 'MQGKKIYQEKLFTTFRLSDRVPESNFYRRLKGVLDLDYLYESTKPYYGSSGQKSIDPVVFFKLCLVGYLENI' A
#
# COMPACT_ATOMS: atom_id res chain seq x y z
N MET A 1 -10.50 -8.23 -10.07
CA MET A 1 -10.19 -8.67 -8.69
C MET A 1 -9.23 -7.65 -8.10
N GLN A 2 -9.31 -7.34 -6.80
CA GLN A 2 -8.57 -6.24 -6.14
C GLN A 2 -7.06 -6.44 -5.96
N GLY A 3 -6.41 -7.35 -6.70
CA GLY A 3 -4.94 -7.38 -6.78
C GLY A 3 -4.13 -7.46 -5.49
N LYS A 4 -4.75 -7.83 -4.35
CA LYS A 4 -4.12 -7.74 -3.03
C LYS A 4 -2.77 -8.44 -3.01
N LYS A 5 -1.72 -7.68 -2.68
CA LYS A 5 -0.35 -8.20 -2.58
C LYS A 5 0.04 -8.34 -1.13
N ILE A 6 0.29 -9.57 -0.69
CA ILE A 6 0.93 -9.83 0.60
C ILE A 6 2.41 -9.58 0.41
N TYR A 7 2.89 -8.43 0.89
CA TYR A 7 4.31 -8.11 0.87
C TYR A 7 5.01 -8.83 2.01
N GLN A 8 6.06 -9.57 1.67
CA GLN A 8 6.98 -10.16 2.62
C GLN A 8 8.40 -9.72 2.25
N GLU A 9 9.15 -9.25 3.23
CA GLU A 9 10.55 -8.93 3.02
C GLU A 9 11.36 -10.19 2.72
N LYS A 10 12.36 -10.07 1.86
CA LYS A 10 13.25 -11.18 1.55
C LYS A 10 14.11 -11.48 2.78
N LEU A 11 14.07 -12.72 3.24
CA LEU A 11 14.79 -13.16 4.45
C LEU A 11 16.31 -13.15 4.26
N PHE A 12 16.79 -13.52 3.06
CA PHE A 12 18.21 -13.73 2.73
C PHE A 12 18.78 -12.63 1.84
N THR A 13 18.48 -11.37 2.13
CA THR A 13 19.11 -10.23 1.44
C THR A 13 19.94 -9.42 2.42
N THR A 14 21.18 -9.10 2.02
CA THR A 14 22.07 -8.20 2.78
C THR A 14 21.50 -6.79 2.86
N PHE A 15 20.57 -6.44 1.98
CA PHE A 15 19.87 -5.17 1.96
C PHE A 15 18.39 -5.36 2.28
N ARG A 16 17.89 -4.57 3.25
CA ARG A 16 16.47 -4.41 3.56
C ARG A 16 16.16 -2.92 3.57
N LEU A 17 15.11 -2.54 2.84
CA LEU A 17 14.70 -1.14 2.75
C LEU A 17 14.18 -0.63 4.10
N SER A 18 13.50 -1.49 4.85
CA SER A 18 13.06 -1.22 6.22
C SER A 18 14.23 -0.74 7.09
N ASP A 19 15.37 -1.42 7.09
CA ASP A 19 16.49 -1.04 7.94
C ASP A 19 17.09 0.35 7.62
N ARG A 20 16.77 0.93 6.44
CA ARG A 20 17.30 2.22 5.98
C ARG A 20 16.35 3.39 6.15
N VAL A 21 15.08 3.15 6.45
CA VAL A 21 14.09 4.22 6.68
C VAL A 21 14.04 4.52 8.18
N PRO A 22 14.36 5.74 8.64
CA PRO A 22 14.30 6.08 10.06
C PRO A 22 12.92 5.84 10.67
N GLU A 23 12.83 5.42 11.92
CA GLU A 23 11.53 5.25 12.62
C GLU A 23 10.74 6.56 12.72
N SER A 24 11.43 7.69 12.80
CA SER A 24 10.84 9.03 12.79
C SER A 24 10.28 9.45 11.43
N ASN A 25 10.49 8.66 10.37
CA ASN A 25 9.98 8.96 9.03
C ASN A 25 8.45 9.11 9.06
N PHE A 26 7.97 10.19 8.43
CA PHE A 26 6.57 10.55 8.39
C PHE A 26 5.67 9.40 7.88
N TYR A 27 6.03 8.77 6.76
CA TYR A 27 5.22 7.70 6.16
C TYR A 27 5.19 6.42 7.00
N ARG A 28 6.25 6.14 7.78
CA ARG A 28 6.21 5.03 8.76
C ARG A 28 5.20 5.29 9.86
N ARG A 29 5.23 6.49 10.43
CA ARG A 29 4.29 6.90 11.47
C ARG A 29 2.86 6.92 10.94
N LEU A 30 2.67 7.46 9.74
CA LEU A 30 1.37 7.48 9.07
C LEU A 30 0.82 6.07 8.85
N LYS A 31 1.65 5.13 8.38
CA LYS A 31 1.25 3.71 8.22
C LYS A 31 0.74 3.09 9.53
N GLY A 32 1.24 3.53 10.68
CA GLY A 32 0.83 3.02 11.99
C GLY A 32 -0.51 3.57 12.50
N VAL A 33 -0.99 4.69 11.96
CA VAL A 33 -2.23 5.36 12.43
C VAL A 33 -3.35 5.37 11.40
N LEU A 34 -3.01 5.28 10.11
CA LEU A 34 -3.96 5.34 9.02
C LEU A 34 -4.37 3.93 8.60
N ASP A 35 -5.56 3.51 9.02
CA ASP A 35 -6.21 2.30 8.55
C ASP A 35 -6.95 2.55 7.23
N LEU A 36 -6.67 1.72 6.23
CA LEU A 36 -7.26 1.77 4.89
C LEU A 36 -7.92 0.45 4.50
N ASP A 37 -8.00 -0.54 5.40
CA ASP A 37 -8.54 -1.86 5.07
C ASP A 37 -10.03 -1.81 4.69
N TYR A 38 -10.76 -0.80 5.16
CA TYR A 38 -12.15 -0.56 4.75
C TYR A 38 -12.32 -0.36 3.23
N LEU A 39 -11.27 0.10 2.53
CA LEU A 39 -11.29 0.30 1.09
C LEU A 39 -11.53 -1.01 0.32
N TYR A 40 -11.14 -2.15 0.87
CA TYR A 40 -11.37 -3.44 0.21
C TYR A 40 -12.88 -3.69 0.04
N GLU A 41 -13.68 -3.54 1.09
CA GLU A 41 -15.14 -3.75 0.95
C GLU A 41 -15.80 -2.59 0.19
N SER A 42 -15.42 -1.34 0.46
CA SER A 42 -16.02 -0.18 -0.21
C SER A 42 -15.79 -0.17 -1.71
N THR A 43 -14.62 -0.63 -2.18
CA THR A 43 -14.29 -0.56 -3.62
C THR A 43 -14.61 -1.85 -4.38
N LYS A 44 -14.97 -2.93 -3.69
CA LYS A 44 -15.25 -4.26 -4.29
C LYS A 44 -16.18 -4.21 -5.50
N PRO A 45 -17.27 -3.41 -5.54
CA PRO A 45 -18.17 -3.35 -6.70
C PRO A 45 -17.51 -2.82 -7.98
N TYR A 46 -16.43 -2.04 -7.84
CA TYR A 46 -15.72 -1.42 -8.98
C TYR A 46 -14.64 -2.31 -9.58
N TYR A 47 -14.38 -3.48 -9.00
CA TYR A 47 -13.38 -4.42 -9.49
C TYR A 47 -14.04 -5.62 -10.13
N GLY A 48 -13.62 -5.97 -11.35
CA GLY A 48 -14.15 -7.15 -12.06
C GLY A 48 -13.93 -8.46 -11.30
N SER A 49 -14.74 -9.48 -11.56
CA SER A 49 -14.61 -10.80 -10.92
C SER A 49 -13.69 -11.76 -11.66
N SER A 50 -13.37 -11.50 -12.93
CA SER A 50 -12.60 -12.37 -13.81
C SER A 50 -11.43 -11.63 -14.48
N GLY A 51 -10.58 -12.38 -15.18
CA GLY A 51 -9.43 -11.84 -15.92
C GLY A 51 -8.21 -11.52 -15.04
N GLN A 52 -7.38 -10.60 -15.50
CA GLN A 52 -6.16 -10.20 -14.78
C GLN A 52 -6.50 -9.44 -13.49
N LYS A 53 -5.71 -9.68 -12.44
CA LYS A 53 -5.84 -8.92 -11.19
C LYS A 53 -5.50 -7.45 -11.45
N SER A 54 -6.40 -6.56 -11.02
CA SER A 54 -6.22 -5.11 -11.08
C SER A 54 -5.24 -4.62 -10.01
N ILE A 55 -5.04 -3.31 -9.89
CA ILE A 55 -4.25 -2.72 -8.79
C ILE A 55 -4.88 -3.01 -7.42
N ASP A 56 -4.07 -3.04 -6.36
CA ASP A 56 -4.59 -3.09 -4.99
C ASP A 56 -5.21 -1.73 -4.63
N PRO A 57 -6.48 -1.67 -4.17
CA PRO A 57 -7.15 -0.42 -3.82
C PRO A 57 -6.39 0.36 -2.75
N VAL A 58 -5.83 -0.30 -1.73
CA VAL A 58 -5.05 0.37 -0.68
C VAL A 58 -3.78 1.00 -1.27
N VAL A 59 -3.14 0.33 -2.25
CA VAL A 59 -1.97 0.89 -2.94
C VAL A 59 -2.34 2.09 -3.79
N PHE A 60 -3.45 2.03 -4.52
CA PHE A 60 -3.93 3.14 -5.34
C PHE A 60 -4.16 4.40 -4.49
N PHE A 61 -4.88 4.28 -3.38
CA PHE A 61 -5.13 5.41 -2.48
C PHE A 61 -3.86 5.92 -1.79
N LYS A 62 -2.90 5.04 -1.46
CA LYS A 62 -1.58 5.46 -0.96
C LYS A 62 -0.82 6.30 -1.99
N LEU A 63 -0.86 5.95 -3.27
CA LEU A 63 -0.23 6.75 -4.33
C LEU A 63 -0.88 8.14 -4.45
N CYS A 64 -2.21 8.21 -4.43
CA CYS A 64 -2.92 9.50 -4.42
C CYS A 64 -2.58 10.35 -3.20
N LEU A 65 -2.52 9.73 -2.01
CA LEU A 65 -2.17 10.41 -0.77
C LEU A 65 -0.74 10.95 -0.81
N VAL A 66 0.22 10.16 -1.29
CA VAL A 66 1.61 10.62 -1.45
C VAL A 66 1.68 11.77 -2.45
N GLY A 67 1.00 11.69 -3.60
CA GLY A 67 0.94 12.79 -4.56
C GLY A 67 0.40 14.09 -3.95
N TYR A 68 -0.68 13.98 -3.17
CA TYR A 68 -1.24 15.12 -2.45
C TYR A 68 -0.28 15.69 -1.39
N LEU A 69 0.36 14.84 -0.58
CA LEU A 69 1.25 15.28 0.51
C LEU A 69 2.58 15.85 0.02
N GLU A 70 3.10 15.35 -1.09
CA GLU A 70 4.34 15.81 -1.71
C GLU A 70 4.12 16.91 -2.76
N ASN A 71 2.86 17.28 -3.02
CA ASN A 71 2.47 18.27 -4.04
C ASN A 71 3.01 17.92 -5.44
N ILE A 72 2.80 16.66 -5.84
CA ILE A 72 3.15 16.07 -7.15
C ILE A 72 1.89 15.91 -8.02
#